data_AF-H5TCM0-F1
#
_entry.id   AF-H5TCM0-F1
#
_cell.length_a   1.000
_cell.length_b   1.000
_cell.length_c   1.000
_cell.angle_alpha   90.00
_cell.angle_beta   90.00
_cell.angle_gamma   90.00
#
_symmetry.space_group_name_H-M   'P 1'
#
loop_
_entity.id
_entity.type
_entity.pdbx_description
1 polymer ?
#
loop_
_entity_poly.entity_id
_entity_poly.type
_entity_poly.pdbx_seq_one_letter_code
_entity_poly.pdbx_strand_id
1 'polypeptide(L)'
;MLKVSTTKTRVYAVSAAILFVFMLAGAVYINSQGIQTNKYNVENTLGLSLDVLSAKVDARVAQMKLISKGLANDKHIHAWVNDGFDASQESVLVDKLGFYVEEYGLTSASFADKNSHKYWNHEGFLRVLTPETDTWYFAYLASAKQDLVSIYYDQNKKRVDLYVNYQQTDGNGLSGIATSFNGVLNMLNDSVFAQHGNVFLVDSAGIIQVQSGSSGEKKYDQVGQDDASGPQNLQLLLGENNAKVMLKAQGEQGAQFTSSLSDENMLIGSSYIPSMAWFMVAQVPKDALATSLSAPLTKHDE
;
A
#
# COMPACT_ATOMS: atom_id res chain seq x y z
N MET A 1 13.03 -75.17 32.96
CA MET A 1 13.76 -74.24 32.05
C MET A 1 13.07 -74.26 30.68
N LEU A 2 12.27 -73.23 30.36
CA LEU A 2 11.65 -73.10 29.04
C LEU A 2 12.71 -72.65 28.02
N LYS A 3 13.08 -73.52 27.08
CA LYS A 3 13.80 -73.12 25.86
C LYS A 3 12.81 -72.37 24.97
N VAL A 4 12.71 -71.06 25.14
CA VAL A 4 12.03 -70.19 24.17
C VAL A 4 12.75 -70.33 22.83
N SER A 5 12.00 -70.69 21.78
CA SER A 5 12.52 -70.82 20.43
C SER A 5 13.14 -69.50 19.98
N THR A 6 14.48 -69.46 19.87
CA THR A 6 15.27 -68.29 19.47
C THR A 6 14.85 -67.76 18.09
N THR A 7 14.35 -68.62 17.20
CA THR A 7 13.84 -68.25 15.88
C THR A 7 12.55 -67.41 15.96
N LYS A 8 11.56 -67.83 16.77
CA LYS A 8 10.31 -67.06 16.94
C LYS A 8 10.56 -65.69 17.55
N THR A 9 11.47 -65.63 18.52
CA THR A 9 11.89 -64.37 19.18
C THR A 9 12.53 -63.40 18.19
N ARG A 10 13.38 -63.90 17.28
CA ARG A 10 13.98 -63.07 16.21
C ARG A 10 12.95 -62.55 15.21
N VAL A 11 11.98 -63.38 14.81
CA VAL A 11 10.91 -62.96 13.89
C VAL A 11 10.02 -61.88 14.51
N TYR A 12 9.66 -62.01 15.80
CA TYR A 12 8.90 -60.97 16.49
C TYR A 12 9.72 -59.67 16.66
N ALA A 13 11.01 -59.76 16.96
CA ALA A 13 11.87 -58.59 17.09
C ALA A 13 12.02 -57.83 15.75
N VAL A 14 12.19 -58.55 14.63
CA VAL A 14 12.26 -57.94 13.29
C VAL A 14 10.92 -57.32 12.90
N SER A 15 9.80 -58.00 13.16
CA SER A 15 8.46 -57.48 12.87
C SER A 15 8.15 -56.22 13.69
N ALA A 16 8.53 -56.20 14.97
CA ALA A 16 8.40 -55.03 15.84
C ALA A 16 9.28 -53.87 15.36
N ALA A 17 10.53 -54.14 14.94
CA ALA A 17 11.41 -53.12 14.39
C ALA A 17 10.85 -52.52 13.09
N ILE A 18 10.29 -53.35 12.20
CA ILE A 18 9.64 -52.88 10.97
C ILE A 18 8.43 -52.00 11.30
N LEU A 19 7.55 -52.44 12.21
CA LEU A 19 6.39 -51.65 12.65
C LEU A 19 6.82 -50.31 13.26
N PHE A 20 7.88 -50.29 14.06
CA PHE A 20 8.42 -49.07 14.66
C PHE A 20 8.95 -48.09 13.60
N VAL A 21 9.67 -48.59 12.59
CA VAL A 21 10.13 -47.76 11.46
C VAL A 21 8.94 -47.19 10.67
N PHE A 22 7.90 -47.98 10.42
CA PHE A 22 6.69 -47.49 9.76
C PHE A 22 5.93 -46.45 10.59
N MET A 23 5.84 -46.62 11.91
CA MET A 23 5.25 -45.62 12.81
C MET A 23 6.06 -44.31 12.82
N LEU A 24 7.39 -44.40 12.88
CA LEU A 24 8.26 -43.22 12.81
C LEU A 24 8.13 -42.50 11.47
N ALA A 25 8.17 -43.23 10.34
CA ALA A 25 7.98 -42.66 9.02
C ALA A 25 6.59 -42.02 8.87
N GLY A 26 5.55 -42.67 9.40
CA GLY A 26 4.19 -42.14 9.45
C GLY A 26 4.07 -40.87 10.29
N ALA A 27 4.71 -40.83 11.47
CA ALA A 27 4.73 -39.64 12.33
C ALA A 27 5.49 -38.47 11.68
N VAL A 28 6.64 -38.75 11.05
CA VAL A 28 7.41 -37.75 10.29
C VAL A 28 6.60 -37.25 9.10
N TYR A 29 5.90 -38.13 8.38
CA TYR A 29 5.05 -37.77 7.26
C TYR A 29 3.88 -36.89 7.69
N ILE A 30 3.14 -37.27 8.74
CA ILE A 30 2.02 -36.49 9.29
C ILE A 30 2.50 -35.11 9.75
N ASN A 31 3.63 -35.05 10.46
CA ASN A 31 4.20 -33.77 10.91
C ASN A 31 4.65 -32.90 9.72
N SER A 32 5.31 -33.50 8.73
CA SER A 32 5.72 -32.80 7.51
C SER A 32 4.52 -32.24 6.75
N GLN A 33 3.45 -33.03 6.57
CA GLN A 33 2.22 -32.57 5.94
C GLN A 33 1.57 -31.43 6.74
N GLY A 34 1.51 -31.54 8.07
CA GLY A 34 1.00 -30.49 8.95
C GLY A 34 1.77 -29.16 8.82
N ILE A 35 3.10 -29.23 8.78
CA ILE A 35 3.97 -28.05 8.57
C ILE A 35 3.71 -27.41 7.20
N GLN A 36 3.63 -28.21 6.14
CA GLN A 36 3.45 -27.69 4.78
C GLN A 36 2.06 -27.08 4.57
N THR A 37 1.00 -27.72 5.08
CA THR A 37 -0.36 -27.15 5.05
C THR A 37 -0.44 -25.86 5.87
N ASN A 38 0.19 -25.81 7.05
CA ASN A 38 0.22 -24.59 7.86
C ASN A 38 0.95 -23.45 7.15
N LYS A 39 2.12 -23.72 6.54
CA LYS A 39 2.86 -22.72 5.74
C LYS A 39 2.00 -22.17 4.59
N TYR A 40 1.36 -23.05 3.82
CA TYR A 40 0.48 -22.65 2.72
C TYR A 40 -0.69 -21.78 3.21
N ASN A 41 -1.32 -22.15 4.33
CA ASN A 41 -2.40 -21.37 4.91
C ASN A 41 -1.94 -19.99 5.40
N VAL A 42 -0.74 -19.90 5.99
CA VAL A 42 -0.14 -18.63 6.42
C VAL A 42 0.13 -17.74 5.21
N GLU A 43 0.82 -18.25 4.18
CA GLU A 43 1.14 -17.48 2.97
C GLU A 43 -0.13 -16.97 2.25
N ASN A 44 -1.17 -17.80 2.13
CA ASN A 44 -2.46 -17.37 1.57
C ASN A 44 -3.16 -16.32 2.45
N THR A 45 -3.13 -16.50 3.77
CA THR A 45 -3.75 -15.54 4.70
C THR A 45 -3.06 -14.18 4.62
N LEU A 46 -1.73 -14.18 4.49
CA LEU A 46 -0.95 -12.97 4.23
C LEU A 46 -1.31 -12.36 2.88
N GLY A 47 -1.38 -13.15 1.81
CA GLY A 47 -1.80 -12.67 0.49
C GLY A 47 -3.15 -11.94 0.56
N LEU A 48 -4.16 -12.61 1.09
CA LEU A 48 -5.51 -12.04 1.27
C LEU A 48 -5.51 -10.78 2.15
N SER A 49 -4.72 -10.76 3.21
CA SER A 49 -4.63 -9.59 4.10
C SER A 49 -4.00 -8.40 3.38
N LEU A 50 -2.98 -8.63 2.54
CA LEU A 50 -2.32 -7.59 1.75
C LEU A 50 -3.24 -7.05 0.65
N ASP A 51 -4.03 -7.94 0.02
CA ASP A 51 -5.05 -7.56 -0.96
C ASP A 51 -6.17 -6.73 -0.34
N VAL A 52 -6.69 -7.13 0.83
CA VAL A 52 -7.71 -6.34 1.54
C VAL A 52 -7.18 -4.95 1.89
N LEU A 53 -5.93 -4.86 2.33
CA LEU A 53 -5.30 -3.59 2.65
C LEU A 53 -5.15 -2.71 1.42
N SER A 54 -4.65 -3.28 0.31
CA SER A 54 -4.48 -2.59 -0.97
C SER A 54 -5.81 -2.15 -1.57
N ALA A 55 -6.84 -2.99 -1.50
CA ALA A 55 -8.19 -2.67 -1.97
C ALA A 55 -8.82 -1.51 -1.20
N LYS A 56 -8.57 -1.39 0.11
CA LYS A 56 -9.04 -0.24 0.87
C LYS A 56 -8.33 1.06 0.47
N VAL A 57 -7.02 1.00 0.20
CA VAL A 57 -6.27 2.15 -0.33
C VAL A 57 -6.79 2.52 -1.72
N ASP A 58 -6.98 1.54 -2.58
CA ASP A 58 -7.52 1.70 -3.93
C ASP A 58 -8.89 2.37 -3.90
N ALA A 59 -9.83 1.88 -3.08
CA ALA A 59 -11.17 2.43 -2.96
C ALA A 59 -11.14 3.91 -2.51
N ARG A 60 -10.27 4.26 -1.56
CA ARG A 60 -10.11 5.65 -1.12
C ARG A 60 -9.57 6.53 -2.24
N VAL A 61 -8.55 6.08 -2.98
CA VAL A 61 -7.98 6.84 -4.10
C VAL A 61 -8.97 6.97 -5.25
N ALA A 62 -9.72 5.91 -5.55
CA ALA A 62 -10.77 5.91 -6.57
C ALA A 62 -11.86 6.95 -6.25
N GLN A 63 -12.32 6.99 -4.99
CA GLN A 63 -13.26 8.02 -4.54
C GLN A 63 -12.66 9.42 -4.74
N MET A 64 -11.40 9.62 -4.35
CA MET A 64 -10.72 10.89 -4.52
C MET A 64 -10.61 11.32 -6.00
N LYS A 65 -10.32 10.39 -6.91
CA LYS A 65 -10.30 10.65 -8.36
C LYS A 65 -11.65 11.10 -8.90
N LEU A 66 -12.75 10.53 -8.39
CA LEU A 66 -14.09 10.94 -8.79
C LEU A 66 -14.39 12.37 -8.33
N ILE A 67 -13.99 12.73 -7.12
CA ILE A 67 -14.17 14.08 -6.56
C ILE A 67 -13.34 15.11 -7.35
N SER A 68 -12.05 14.86 -7.57
CA SER A 68 -11.20 15.76 -8.35
C SER A 68 -11.73 15.89 -9.78
N LYS A 69 -12.09 14.78 -10.43
CA LYS A 69 -12.73 14.84 -11.74
C LYS A 69 -14.01 15.70 -11.72
N GLY A 70 -14.85 15.56 -10.71
CA GLY A 70 -16.06 16.37 -10.54
C GLY A 70 -15.76 17.87 -10.44
N LEU A 71 -14.82 18.25 -9.57
CA LEU A 71 -14.41 19.64 -9.37
C LEU A 71 -13.81 20.27 -10.63
N ALA A 72 -12.88 19.59 -11.29
CA ALA A 72 -12.26 20.09 -12.52
C ALA A 72 -13.25 20.26 -13.68
N ASN A 73 -14.38 19.55 -13.66
CA ASN A 73 -15.43 19.61 -14.69
C ASN A 73 -16.69 20.36 -14.24
N ASP A 74 -16.67 21.01 -13.07
CA ASP A 74 -17.86 21.67 -12.53
C ASP A 74 -18.24 22.90 -13.38
N LYS A 75 -19.42 22.85 -14.00
CA LYS A 75 -19.89 23.89 -14.91
C LYS A 75 -20.07 25.26 -14.24
N HIS A 76 -20.34 25.32 -12.94
CA HIS A 76 -20.47 26.58 -12.22
C HIS A 76 -19.10 27.22 -12.00
N ILE A 77 -18.07 26.42 -11.73
CA ILE A 77 -16.70 26.92 -11.66
C ILE A 77 -16.28 27.44 -13.04
N HIS A 78 -16.56 26.70 -14.11
CA HIS A 78 -16.24 27.15 -15.47
C HIS A 78 -17.00 28.40 -15.90
N ALA A 79 -18.27 28.57 -15.49
CA ALA A 79 -19.00 29.81 -15.73
C ALA A 79 -18.29 31.00 -15.06
N TRP A 80 -17.90 30.85 -13.80
CA TRP A 80 -17.16 31.87 -13.07
C TRP A 80 -15.78 32.20 -13.69
N VAL A 81 -15.06 31.20 -14.19
CA VAL A 81 -13.81 31.39 -14.94
C VAL A 81 -14.07 32.19 -16.23
N ASN A 82 -15.12 31.84 -16.99
CA ASN A 82 -15.47 32.51 -18.24
C ASN A 82 -15.96 33.95 -18.04
N ASP A 83 -16.54 34.25 -16.87
CA ASP A 83 -16.94 35.59 -16.46
C ASP A 83 -15.76 36.44 -15.93
N GLY A 84 -14.52 35.94 -16.06
CA GLY A 84 -13.31 36.69 -15.75
C GLY A 84 -12.92 36.67 -14.28
N PHE A 85 -13.34 35.65 -13.52
CA PHE A 85 -13.06 35.48 -12.09
C PHE A 85 -13.64 36.62 -11.25
N ASP A 86 -14.95 36.90 -11.41
CA ASP A 86 -15.62 37.94 -10.63
C ASP A 86 -15.39 37.72 -9.12
N ALA A 87 -14.73 38.68 -8.48
CA ALA A 87 -14.41 38.65 -7.06
C ALA A 87 -15.66 38.56 -6.17
N SER A 88 -16.82 39.02 -6.66
CA SER A 88 -18.09 38.90 -5.91
C SER A 88 -18.56 37.46 -5.73
N GLN A 89 -18.07 36.54 -6.58
CA GLN A 89 -18.46 35.13 -6.62
C GLN A 89 -17.37 34.17 -6.11
N GLU A 90 -16.19 34.69 -5.72
CA GLU A 90 -15.08 33.84 -5.23
C GLU A 90 -15.50 32.99 -4.02
N SER A 91 -16.29 33.57 -3.11
CA SER A 91 -16.79 32.87 -1.92
C SER A 91 -17.56 31.59 -2.27
N VAL A 92 -18.28 31.55 -3.39
CA VAL A 92 -19.01 30.36 -3.84
C VAL A 92 -18.06 29.22 -4.22
N LEU A 93 -16.91 29.53 -4.85
CA LEU A 93 -15.88 28.53 -5.11
C LEU A 93 -15.26 28.05 -3.79
N VAL A 94 -14.88 28.97 -2.91
CA VAL A 94 -14.23 28.66 -1.63
C VAL A 94 -15.13 27.80 -0.75
N ASP A 95 -16.41 28.16 -0.61
CA ASP A 95 -17.41 27.39 0.14
C ASP A 95 -17.60 25.99 -0.46
N LYS A 96 -17.62 25.87 -1.79
CA LYS A 96 -17.69 24.57 -2.47
C LYS A 96 -16.46 23.71 -2.15
N LEU A 97 -15.26 24.26 -2.25
CA LEU A 97 -14.02 23.54 -1.92
C LEU A 97 -13.98 23.16 -0.43
N GLY A 98 -14.41 24.06 0.45
CA GLY A 98 -14.53 23.84 1.90
C GLY A 98 -15.50 22.71 2.22
N PHE A 99 -16.66 22.65 1.56
CA PHE A 99 -17.61 21.54 1.69
C PHE A 99 -16.95 20.18 1.38
N TYR A 100 -16.20 20.08 0.28
CA TYR A 100 -15.50 18.82 -0.02
C TYR A 100 -14.44 18.48 1.03
N VAL A 101 -13.77 19.49 1.60
CA VAL A 101 -12.81 19.29 2.69
C VAL A 101 -13.48 18.68 3.91
N GLU A 102 -14.59 19.25 4.36
CA GLU A 102 -15.33 18.78 5.53
C GLU A 102 -15.98 17.41 5.30
N GLU A 103 -16.75 17.27 4.22
CA GLU A 103 -17.56 16.07 3.93
C GLU A 103 -16.70 14.81 3.73
N TYR A 104 -15.57 14.94 3.05
CA TYR A 104 -14.73 13.80 2.69
C TYR A 104 -13.48 13.65 3.57
N GLY A 105 -13.36 14.47 4.62
CA GLY A 105 -12.22 14.48 5.54
C GLY A 105 -10.89 14.73 4.82
N LEU A 106 -10.87 15.68 3.89
CA LEU A 106 -9.68 16.05 3.13
C LEU A 106 -8.83 17.03 3.96
N THR A 107 -7.55 17.14 3.61
CA THR A 107 -6.66 18.20 4.14
C THR A 107 -6.63 19.42 3.22
N SER A 108 -7.05 19.26 1.97
CA SER A 108 -7.21 20.36 1.02
C SER A 108 -8.09 19.96 -0.16
N ALA A 109 -8.81 20.94 -0.71
CA ALA A 109 -9.38 20.90 -2.04
C ALA A 109 -8.99 22.19 -2.78
N SER A 110 -8.72 22.10 -4.07
CA SER A 110 -8.24 23.19 -4.89
C SER A 110 -8.73 23.15 -6.33
N PHE A 111 -8.71 24.32 -6.97
CA PHE A 111 -8.97 24.50 -8.39
C PHE A 111 -7.91 25.43 -9.00
N ALA A 112 -7.44 25.08 -10.18
CA ALA A 112 -6.56 25.91 -11.00
C ALA A 112 -7.18 26.11 -12.38
N ASP A 113 -7.11 27.33 -12.89
CA ASP A 113 -7.36 27.59 -14.30
C ASP A 113 -6.05 27.45 -15.08
N LYS A 114 -6.03 26.56 -16.06
CA LYS A 114 -4.84 26.23 -16.85
C LYS A 114 -4.38 27.36 -17.76
N ASN A 115 -5.25 28.28 -18.16
CA ASN A 115 -4.89 29.35 -19.09
C ASN A 115 -4.24 30.54 -18.36
N SER A 116 -4.82 30.94 -17.24
CA SER A 116 -4.31 32.05 -16.41
C SER A 116 -3.32 31.60 -15.34
N HIS A 117 -3.24 30.29 -15.08
CA HIS A 117 -2.47 29.69 -13.99
C HIS A 117 -2.85 30.20 -12.59
N LYS A 118 -4.01 30.86 -12.45
CA LYS A 118 -4.55 31.24 -11.16
C LYS A 118 -4.99 29.99 -10.38
N TYR A 119 -4.67 29.97 -9.09
CA TYR A 119 -4.87 28.82 -8.23
C TYR A 119 -5.57 29.23 -6.92
N TRP A 120 -6.62 28.50 -6.59
CA TRP A 120 -7.42 28.65 -5.36
C TRP A 120 -7.38 27.34 -4.57
N ASN A 121 -7.41 27.45 -3.26
CA ASN A 121 -7.77 26.35 -2.38
C ASN A 121 -9.04 26.70 -1.59
N HIS A 122 -9.47 25.79 -0.72
CA HIS A 122 -10.55 25.99 0.24
C HIS A 122 -10.35 27.16 1.23
N GLU A 123 -9.23 27.87 1.20
CA GLU A 123 -8.96 29.06 2.02
C GLU A 123 -9.04 30.37 1.20
N GLY A 124 -9.22 30.27 -0.13
CA GLY A 124 -9.28 31.43 -1.04
C GLY A 124 -8.28 31.37 -2.18
N PHE A 125 -8.14 32.50 -2.87
CA PHE A 125 -7.08 32.70 -3.85
C PHE A 125 -5.70 32.52 -3.21
N LEU A 126 -4.89 31.62 -3.76
CA LEU A 126 -3.57 31.33 -3.25
C LEU A 126 -2.49 32.13 -3.97
N ARG A 127 -2.41 31.98 -5.30
CA ARG A 127 -1.42 32.66 -6.17
C ARG A 127 -1.66 32.37 -7.65
N VAL A 128 -0.89 33.04 -8.51
CA VAL A 128 -0.65 32.64 -9.89
C VAL A 128 0.57 31.72 -9.92
N LEU A 129 0.44 30.53 -10.49
CA LEU A 129 1.51 29.54 -10.53
C LEU A 129 2.56 29.90 -11.60
N THR A 130 3.84 29.68 -11.31
CA THR A 130 4.94 29.99 -12.25
C THR A 130 5.83 28.78 -12.56
N PRO A 131 6.38 28.65 -13.77
CA PRO A 131 7.21 27.50 -14.16
C PRO A 131 8.46 27.31 -13.28
N GLU A 132 9.01 28.39 -12.74
CA GLU A 132 10.24 28.37 -11.94
C GLU A 132 10.01 27.78 -10.55
N THR A 133 8.80 27.93 -10.00
CA THR A 133 8.49 27.58 -8.61
C THR A 133 7.53 26.39 -8.51
N ASP A 134 6.51 26.34 -9.37
CA ASP A 134 5.47 25.31 -9.37
C ASP A 134 5.77 24.22 -10.42
N THR A 135 7.01 23.73 -10.44
CA THR A 135 7.52 22.77 -11.44
C THR A 135 6.65 21.51 -11.57
N TRP A 136 6.10 21.02 -10.45
CA TRP A 136 5.17 19.89 -10.41
C TRP A 136 3.91 20.14 -11.26
N TYR A 137 3.36 21.36 -11.23
CA TYR A 137 2.14 21.74 -11.92
C TYR A 137 2.38 21.76 -13.43
N PHE A 138 3.44 22.44 -13.88
CA PHE A 138 3.76 22.52 -15.30
C PHE A 138 4.22 21.18 -15.88
N ALA A 139 4.94 20.36 -15.10
CA ALA A 139 5.25 18.97 -15.49
C ALA A 139 3.98 18.13 -15.64
N TYR A 140 3.01 18.30 -14.74
CA TYR A 140 1.74 17.60 -14.82
C TYR A 140 0.92 18.02 -16.06
N LEU A 141 0.82 19.33 -16.34
CA LEU A 141 0.17 19.81 -17.57
C LEU A 141 0.83 19.22 -18.82
N ALA A 142 2.17 19.21 -18.89
CA ALA A 142 2.92 18.68 -20.02
C ALA A 142 2.75 17.16 -20.20
N SER A 143 2.44 16.41 -19.13
CA SER A 143 2.25 14.96 -19.21
C SER A 143 1.02 14.54 -20.00
N ALA A 144 0.04 15.44 -20.20
CA ALA A 144 -1.27 15.18 -20.79
C ALA A 144 -2.06 14.02 -20.14
N LYS A 145 -1.66 13.57 -18.94
CA LYS A 145 -2.40 12.55 -18.17
C LYS A 145 -3.57 13.21 -17.46
N GLN A 146 -4.74 12.58 -17.54
CA GLN A 146 -5.95 13.08 -16.87
C GLN A 146 -5.80 13.10 -15.36
N ASP A 147 -5.19 12.06 -14.75
CA ASP A 147 -4.99 11.96 -13.31
C ASP A 147 -3.50 12.01 -12.95
N LEU A 148 -3.19 12.61 -11.79
CA LEU A 148 -1.90 12.46 -11.12
C LEU A 148 -2.11 12.17 -9.64
N VAL A 149 -1.56 11.06 -9.19
CA VAL A 149 -1.48 10.71 -7.77
C VAL A 149 -0.04 10.91 -7.31
N SER A 150 0.14 11.63 -6.21
CA SER A 150 1.47 11.90 -5.64
C SER A 150 1.42 11.92 -4.11
N ILE A 151 2.56 11.64 -3.49
CA ILE A 151 2.76 11.80 -2.06
C ILE A 151 3.63 13.03 -1.84
N TYR A 152 3.25 13.85 -0.87
CA TYR A 152 4.06 14.95 -0.38
C TYR A 152 4.17 14.84 1.13
N TYR A 153 5.34 15.13 1.67
CA TYR A 153 5.49 15.20 3.12
C TYR A 153 5.80 16.64 3.52
N ASP A 154 4.90 17.14 4.34
CA ASP A 154 4.99 18.47 4.92
C ASP A 154 5.95 18.38 6.11
N GLN A 155 7.20 18.81 5.89
CA GLN A 155 8.25 18.87 6.91
C GLN A 155 7.82 19.69 8.13
N ASN A 156 7.04 20.75 7.92
CA ASN A 156 6.61 21.65 9.00
C ASN A 156 5.51 20.99 9.85
N LYS A 157 4.55 20.32 9.20
CA LYS A 157 3.45 19.62 9.88
C LYS A 157 3.78 18.19 10.27
N LYS A 158 4.95 17.67 9.88
CA LYS A 158 5.40 16.28 10.07
C LYS A 158 4.33 15.27 9.64
N ARG A 159 3.76 15.50 8.46
CA ARG A 159 2.60 14.74 7.95
C ARG A 159 2.83 14.37 6.49
N VAL A 160 2.48 13.14 6.15
CA VAL A 160 2.40 12.67 4.76
C VAL A 160 0.99 12.96 4.23
N ASP A 161 0.89 13.63 3.10
CA ASP A 161 -0.34 13.91 2.38
C ASP A 161 -0.32 13.20 1.02
N LEU A 162 -1.44 12.59 0.68
CA LEU A 162 -1.71 12.01 -0.63
C LEU A 162 -2.52 13.00 -1.44
N TYR A 163 -1.99 13.40 -2.59
CA TYR A 163 -2.63 14.28 -3.54
C TYR A 163 -3.20 13.47 -4.70
N VAL A 164 -4.43 13.79 -5.08
CA VAL A 164 -5.09 13.30 -6.29
C VAL A 164 -5.51 14.50 -7.10
N ASN A 165 -4.87 14.68 -8.25
CA ASN A 165 -5.15 15.76 -9.17
C ASN A 165 -5.86 15.22 -10.41
N TYR A 166 -6.76 16.03 -10.95
CA TYR A 166 -7.39 15.81 -12.25
C TYR A 166 -7.22 17.06 -13.12
N GLN A 167 -6.87 16.87 -14.39
CA GLN A 167 -6.91 17.93 -15.40
C GLN A 167 -7.84 17.56 -16.56
N GLN A 168 -8.59 18.54 -17.04
CA GLN A 168 -9.23 18.44 -18.34
C GLN A 168 -8.15 18.46 -19.43
N THR A 169 -8.05 17.41 -20.25
CA THR A 169 -7.08 17.37 -21.35
C THR A 169 -7.43 18.32 -22.50
N ASP A 170 -8.73 18.59 -22.67
CA ASP A 170 -9.35 19.42 -23.71
C ASP A 170 -9.99 20.71 -23.16
N GLY A 171 -9.78 21.02 -21.88
CA GLY A 171 -10.34 22.18 -21.20
C GLY A 171 -9.35 22.83 -20.25
N ASN A 172 -9.79 23.87 -19.53
CA ASN A 172 -8.90 24.68 -18.69
C ASN A 172 -8.94 24.29 -17.21
N GLY A 173 -9.87 23.42 -16.80
CA GLY A 173 -10.02 23.03 -15.41
C GLY A 173 -8.94 22.06 -14.96
N LEU A 174 -8.31 22.38 -13.83
CA LEU A 174 -7.52 21.45 -13.04
C LEU A 174 -8.02 21.54 -11.60
N SER A 175 -8.13 20.40 -10.92
CA SER A 175 -8.41 20.39 -9.49
C SER A 175 -7.48 19.43 -8.79
N GLY A 176 -7.15 19.75 -7.55
CA GLY A 176 -6.41 18.87 -6.65
C GLY A 176 -7.19 18.65 -5.37
N ILE A 177 -7.12 17.45 -4.84
CA ILE A 177 -7.54 17.20 -3.46
C ILE A 177 -6.43 16.45 -2.72
N ALA A 178 -6.31 16.71 -1.43
CA ALA A 178 -5.34 16.08 -0.57
C ALA A 178 -6.04 15.43 0.62
N THR A 179 -5.56 14.27 1.06
CA THR A 179 -5.97 13.69 2.34
C THR A 179 -4.71 13.39 3.14
N SER A 180 -4.80 13.44 4.47
CA SER A 180 -3.71 12.93 5.27
C SER A 180 -3.54 11.44 4.99
N PHE A 181 -2.35 11.09 4.52
CA PHE A 181 -2.00 9.71 4.29
C PHE A 181 -1.89 8.94 5.60
N ASN A 182 -1.79 9.63 6.75
CA ASN A 182 -1.83 9.03 8.09
C ASN A 182 -3.05 8.11 8.29
N GLY A 183 -4.20 8.39 7.67
CA GLY A 183 -5.36 7.49 7.73
C GLY A 183 -5.09 6.13 7.08
N VAL A 184 -4.56 6.13 5.85
CA VAL A 184 -4.12 4.91 5.16
C VAL A 184 -2.99 4.24 5.91
N LEU A 185 -2.03 5.03 6.38
CA LEU A 185 -0.88 4.55 7.10
C LEU A 185 -1.21 3.96 8.48
N ASN A 186 -2.24 4.46 9.16
CA ASN A 186 -2.76 3.83 10.38
C ASN A 186 -3.30 2.43 10.07
N MET A 187 -4.00 2.27 8.94
CA MET A 187 -4.44 0.95 8.48
C MET A 187 -3.26 0.03 8.15
N LEU A 188 -2.17 0.58 7.59
CA LEU A 188 -0.93 -0.17 7.40
C LEU A 188 -0.32 -0.57 8.76
N ASN A 189 -0.23 0.35 9.72
CA ASN A 189 0.36 0.12 11.04
C ASN A 189 -0.42 -0.90 11.90
N ASP A 190 -1.75 -0.89 11.80
CA ASP A 190 -2.59 -1.84 12.53
C ASP A 190 -2.59 -3.23 11.86
N SER A 191 -2.03 -3.36 10.65
CA SER A 191 -1.92 -4.64 9.95
C SER A 191 -0.87 -5.56 10.59
N VAL A 192 -1.07 -6.86 10.41
CA VAL A 192 -0.10 -7.90 10.82
C VAL A 192 1.29 -7.67 10.21
N PHE A 193 1.36 -7.02 9.05
CA PHE A 193 2.61 -6.76 8.35
C PHE A 193 3.46 -5.70 9.04
N ALA A 194 2.87 -4.60 9.51
CA ALA A 194 3.62 -3.53 10.17
C ALA A 194 3.96 -3.86 11.63
N GLN A 195 3.21 -4.76 12.27
CA GLN A 195 3.53 -5.25 13.62
C GLN A 195 4.78 -6.14 13.63
N HIS A 196 5.00 -6.89 12.55
CA HIS A 196 6.01 -7.93 12.48
C HIS A 196 7.08 -7.69 11.42
N GLY A 197 6.90 -6.73 10.53
CA GLY A 197 7.79 -6.43 9.41
C GLY A 197 7.57 -5.04 8.84
N ASN A 198 7.77 -4.88 7.54
CA ASN A 198 7.70 -3.61 6.84
C ASN A 198 6.67 -3.65 5.70
N VAL A 199 5.96 -2.55 5.51
CA VAL A 199 5.10 -2.31 4.35
C VAL A 199 5.57 -1.06 3.62
N PHE A 200 5.60 -1.15 2.29
CA PHE A 200 6.04 -0.11 1.39
C PHE A 200 4.93 0.18 0.39
N LEU A 201 4.79 1.44 0.00
CA LEU A 201 4.09 1.82 -1.21
C LEU A 201 5.10 2.23 -2.24
N VAL A 202 5.00 1.61 -3.40
CA VAL A 202 6.01 1.68 -4.44
C VAL A 202 5.32 2.03 -5.74
N ASP A 203 5.82 3.04 -6.44
CA ASP A 203 5.27 3.39 -7.74
C ASP A 203 5.65 2.36 -8.83
N SER A 204 5.11 2.54 -10.03
CA SER A 204 5.38 1.65 -11.17
C SER A 204 6.85 1.62 -11.62
N ALA A 205 7.66 2.61 -11.23
CA ALA A 205 9.10 2.65 -11.52
C ALA A 205 9.93 1.94 -10.44
N GLY A 206 9.30 1.45 -9.37
CA GLY A 206 9.99 0.83 -8.26
C GLY A 206 10.51 1.81 -7.22
N ILE A 207 10.09 3.08 -7.27
CA ILE A 207 10.47 4.08 -6.26
C ILE A 207 9.55 3.93 -5.06
N ILE A 208 10.14 3.80 -3.88
CA ILE A 208 9.43 3.72 -2.62
C ILE A 208 8.93 5.12 -2.27
N GLN A 209 7.62 5.30 -2.26
CA GLN A 209 6.95 6.57 -1.97
C GLN A 209 6.69 6.71 -0.46
N VAL A 210 6.39 5.60 0.21
CA VAL A 210 6.11 5.54 1.65
C VAL A 210 6.59 4.21 2.22
N GLN A 211 7.10 4.23 3.46
CA GLN A 211 7.45 3.06 4.25
C GLN A 211 6.80 3.12 5.64
N SER A 212 6.33 1.99 6.15
CA SER A 212 5.90 1.84 7.55
C SER A 212 7.11 1.91 8.50
N GLY A 213 7.01 2.67 9.60
CA GLY A 213 8.08 2.77 10.58
C GLY A 213 8.39 1.47 11.32
N SER A 214 9.65 1.27 11.66
CA SER A 214 10.14 0.14 12.44
C SER A 214 9.69 0.24 13.91
N SER A 215 9.05 -0.81 14.42
CA SER A 215 8.79 -1.15 15.83
C SER A 215 8.99 -0.05 16.89
N GLY A 216 7.87 0.52 17.39
CA GLY A 216 7.80 1.25 18.66
C GLY A 216 7.50 2.74 18.55
N GLU A 217 7.93 3.40 17.48
CA GLU A 217 7.56 4.78 17.19
C GLU A 217 6.83 4.83 15.86
N LYS A 218 5.56 5.28 15.86
CA LYS A 218 4.73 5.46 14.66
C LYS A 218 5.31 6.58 13.78
N LYS A 219 6.45 6.33 13.14
CA LYS A 219 7.14 7.27 12.25
C LYS A 219 7.00 6.80 10.82
N TYR A 220 6.71 7.74 9.93
CA TYR A 220 6.77 7.54 8.50
C TYR A 220 7.94 8.37 8.03
N ASP A 221 8.97 7.70 7.55
CA ASP A 221 10.12 8.40 7.02
C ASP A 221 9.83 8.71 5.55
N GLN A 222 10.11 9.94 5.12
CA GLN A 222 10.21 10.25 3.71
C GLN A 222 11.31 9.37 3.13
N VAL A 223 10.95 8.56 2.16
CA VAL A 223 11.93 7.77 1.43
C VAL A 223 12.34 8.57 0.19
N GLY A 224 13.37 9.39 0.36
CA GLY A 224 14.23 9.89 -0.73
C GLY A 224 13.71 11.02 -1.63
N GLN A 225 13.23 12.12 -1.04
CA GLN A 225 13.27 13.43 -1.71
C GLN A 225 14.18 14.45 -1.01
N ASP A 226 14.35 14.37 0.32
CA ASP A 226 15.17 15.32 1.10
C ASP A 226 16.41 14.69 1.76
N ASP A 227 16.67 13.39 1.58
CA ASP A 227 17.90 12.76 2.06
C ASP A 227 19.02 12.83 1.00
N ALA A 228 20.27 12.93 1.44
CA ALA A 228 21.43 12.89 0.54
C ALA A 228 21.62 11.51 -0.16
N SER A 229 20.73 10.55 0.11
CA SER A 229 20.75 9.18 -0.39
C SER A 229 19.93 9.00 -1.68
N GLY A 230 19.03 9.94 -1.99
CA GLY A 230 18.14 9.89 -3.15
C GLY A 230 16.92 8.96 -2.95
N PRO A 231 15.99 8.92 -3.92
CA PRO A 231 14.78 8.08 -3.86
C PRO A 231 15.17 6.62 -3.65
N GLN A 232 14.75 6.00 -2.54
CA GLN A 232 15.05 4.59 -2.38
C GLN A 232 14.24 3.76 -3.36
N ASN A 233 14.93 2.78 -3.92
CA ASN A 233 14.43 1.93 -4.97
C ASN A 233 14.24 0.51 -4.42
N LEU A 234 13.13 -0.13 -4.79
CA LEU A 234 12.82 -1.49 -4.39
C LEU A 234 13.90 -2.49 -4.82
N GLN A 235 14.59 -2.24 -5.94
CA GLN A 235 15.71 -3.05 -6.42
C GLN A 235 16.92 -2.96 -5.49
N LEU A 236 17.19 -1.78 -4.92
CA LEU A 236 18.27 -1.61 -3.94
C LEU A 236 17.92 -2.31 -2.61
N LEU A 237 16.65 -2.26 -2.22
CA LEU A 237 16.16 -2.85 -0.97
C LEU A 237 16.10 -4.38 -1.03
N LEU A 238 15.50 -4.94 -2.09
CA LEU A 238 15.18 -6.38 -2.18
C LEU A 238 16.08 -7.15 -3.16
N GLY A 239 16.89 -6.46 -3.97
CA GLY A 239 17.58 -7.03 -5.12
C GLY A 239 16.72 -7.07 -6.39
N GLU A 240 17.38 -7.03 -7.55
CA GLU A 240 16.74 -6.91 -8.87
C GLU A 240 15.65 -7.97 -9.13
N ASN A 241 15.95 -9.24 -8.87
CA ASN A 241 15.03 -10.33 -9.13
C ASN A 241 13.76 -10.24 -8.28
N ASN A 242 13.90 -9.97 -6.98
CA ASN A 242 12.76 -9.81 -6.08
C ASN A 242 11.92 -8.59 -6.50
N ALA A 243 12.55 -7.44 -6.74
CA ALA A 243 11.83 -6.24 -7.17
C ALA A 243 11.07 -6.45 -8.48
N LYS A 244 11.67 -7.16 -9.45
CA LYS A 244 11.00 -7.52 -10.71
C LYS A 244 9.79 -8.44 -10.52
N VAL A 245 9.81 -9.31 -9.52
CA VAL A 245 8.64 -10.14 -9.17
C VAL A 245 7.58 -9.29 -8.47
N MET A 246 7.97 -8.43 -7.54
CA MET A 246 7.05 -7.58 -6.77
C MET A 246 6.34 -6.52 -7.63
N LEU A 247 7.00 -5.99 -8.66
CA LEU A 247 6.46 -4.96 -9.56
C LEU A 247 5.67 -5.52 -10.76
N LYS A 248 5.23 -6.77 -10.70
CA LYS A 248 4.29 -7.34 -11.67
C LYS A 248 2.87 -7.17 -11.16
N ALA A 249 2.00 -6.58 -11.98
CA ALA A 249 0.57 -6.61 -11.71
C ALA A 249 0.10 -8.07 -11.75
N GLN A 250 -0.29 -8.62 -10.60
CA GLN A 250 -0.61 -10.04 -10.44
C GLN A 250 -1.96 -10.46 -11.08
N GLY A 251 -2.68 -9.51 -11.70
CA GLY A 251 -3.98 -9.79 -12.32
C GLY A 251 -4.97 -10.39 -11.32
N GLU A 252 -5.72 -11.40 -11.72
CA GLU A 252 -6.72 -12.08 -10.88
C GLU A 252 -6.14 -12.96 -9.77
N GLN A 253 -4.82 -13.22 -9.76
CA GLN A 253 -4.22 -14.15 -8.80
C GLN A 253 -3.95 -13.56 -7.41
N GLY A 254 -4.22 -12.27 -7.22
CA GLY A 254 -4.03 -11.57 -5.95
C GLY A 254 -2.58 -11.55 -5.48
N ALA A 255 -2.37 -11.04 -4.27
CA ALA A 255 -1.07 -11.00 -3.64
C ALA A 255 -0.56 -12.40 -3.31
N GLN A 256 0.65 -12.71 -3.79
CA GLN A 256 1.35 -13.93 -3.45
C GLN A 256 2.61 -13.61 -2.67
N PHE A 257 2.81 -14.32 -1.56
CA PHE A 257 4.05 -14.26 -0.79
C PHE A 257 5.03 -15.32 -1.28
N THR A 258 6.29 -14.92 -1.42
CA THR A 258 7.41 -15.82 -1.71
C THR A 258 8.52 -15.60 -0.69
N SER A 259 9.36 -16.60 -0.49
CA SER A 259 10.61 -16.40 0.24
C SER A 259 11.47 -15.37 -0.49
N SER A 260 12.08 -14.44 0.25
CA SER A 260 13.05 -13.52 -0.33
C SER A 260 14.26 -14.29 -0.84
N LEU A 261 14.70 -13.99 -2.07
CA LEU A 261 15.91 -14.57 -2.64
C LEU A 261 17.20 -14.11 -1.93
N SER A 262 17.15 -13.01 -1.17
CA SER A 262 18.30 -12.46 -0.43
C SER A 262 18.34 -12.87 1.05
N ASP A 263 17.19 -13.26 1.61
CA ASP A 263 17.08 -13.70 3.01
C ASP A 263 15.99 -14.77 3.13
N GLU A 264 16.42 -16.01 3.30
CA GLU A 264 15.51 -17.15 3.42
C GLU A 264 14.60 -17.09 4.65
N ASN A 265 14.87 -16.22 5.63
CA ASN A 265 14.01 -16.02 6.79
C ASN A 265 12.89 -14.99 6.57
N MET A 266 12.87 -14.31 5.42
CA MET A 266 11.88 -13.30 5.08
C MET A 266 10.92 -13.79 4.00
N LEU A 267 9.64 -13.45 4.16
CA LEU A 267 8.64 -13.52 3.12
C LEU A 267 8.43 -12.12 2.54
N ILE A 268 8.33 -12.05 1.22
CA ILE A 268 7.97 -10.84 0.49
C ILE A 268 6.69 -11.09 -0.31
N GLY A 269 5.79 -10.12 -0.28
CA GLY A 269 4.55 -10.16 -1.06
C GLY A 269 4.27 -8.77 -1.63
N SER A 270 3.60 -8.72 -2.77
CA SER A 270 3.11 -7.47 -3.33
C SER A 270 1.64 -7.59 -3.69
N SER A 271 0.94 -6.47 -3.73
CA SER A 271 -0.43 -6.33 -4.25
C SER A 271 -0.52 -5.04 -5.06
N TYR A 272 -1.24 -5.07 -6.18
CA TYR A 272 -1.38 -3.94 -7.09
C TYR A 272 -2.55 -3.04 -6.68
N ILE A 273 -2.37 -1.72 -6.77
CA ILE A 273 -3.38 -0.69 -6.50
C ILE A 273 -3.73 0.00 -7.83
N PRO A 274 -4.81 -0.43 -8.51
CA PRO A 274 -5.13 0.03 -9.87
C PRO A 274 -5.30 1.54 -10.01
N SER A 275 -5.96 2.18 -9.05
CA SER A 275 -6.26 3.62 -9.12
C SER A 275 -5.00 4.49 -9.07
N MET A 276 -3.89 3.96 -8.55
CA MET A 276 -2.61 4.67 -8.48
C MET A 276 -1.62 4.17 -9.55
N ALA A 277 -1.85 2.97 -10.08
CA ALA A 277 -0.85 2.17 -10.78
C ALA A 277 0.41 1.89 -9.93
N TRP A 278 0.22 1.73 -8.62
CA TRP A 278 1.29 1.49 -7.64
C TRP A 278 1.16 0.09 -7.05
N PHE A 279 2.14 -0.29 -6.24
CA PHE A 279 2.22 -1.56 -5.55
C PHE A 279 2.34 -1.35 -4.04
N MET A 280 1.56 -2.09 -3.26
CA MET A 280 1.83 -2.30 -1.85
C MET A 280 2.75 -3.51 -1.73
N VAL A 281 3.91 -3.34 -1.12
CA VAL A 281 4.90 -4.41 -0.92
C VAL A 281 5.06 -4.65 0.57
N ALA A 282 4.94 -5.89 1.01
CA ALA A 282 5.16 -6.28 2.40
C ALA A 282 6.38 -7.19 2.50
N GLN A 283 7.17 -7.00 3.55
CA GLN A 283 8.31 -7.82 3.89
C GLN A 283 8.18 -8.23 5.36
N VAL A 284 8.01 -9.53 5.64
CA VAL A 284 7.75 -10.05 6.99
C VAL A 284 8.64 -11.25 7.33
N PRO A 285 9.14 -11.36 8.58
CA PRO A 285 9.86 -12.55 9.04
C PRO A 285 8.95 -13.78 9.08
N LYS A 286 9.48 -14.94 8.69
CA LYS A 286 8.75 -16.21 8.67
C LYS A 286 8.30 -16.66 10.07
N ASP A 287 9.10 -16.39 11.09
CA ASP A 287 8.91 -16.82 12.47
C ASP A 287 7.92 -15.95 13.26
N ALA A 288 7.83 -14.66 12.92
CA ALA A 288 6.93 -13.71 13.58
C ALA A 288 5.44 -14.09 13.43
N LEU A 289 5.08 -14.83 12.38
CA LEU A 289 3.69 -15.15 12.03
C LEU A 289 3.26 -16.54 12.47
N ALA A 290 4.20 -17.44 12.76
CA ALA A 290 3.91 -18.77 13.29
C ALA A 290 3.28 -18.72 14.70
N THR A 291 3.51 -17.64 15.43
CA THR A 291 3.07 -17.46 16.83
C THR A 291 1.70 -16.75 16.94
N SER A 292 1.35 -15.90 15.97
CA SER A 292 0.08 -15.14 15.98
C SER A 292 -1.09 -15.88 15.34
N LEU A 293 -0.83 -16.73 14.33
CA LEU A 293 -1.86 -17.52 13.64
C LEU A 293 -2.11 -18.91 14.26
N SER A 294 -1.28 -19.33 15.21
CA SER A 294 -1.44 -20.59 15.96
C SER A 294 -2.12 -20.41 17.33
N ALA A 295 -2.43 -19.17 17.73
CA ALA A 295 -3.24 -18.92 18.91
C ALA A 295 -4.64 -19.55 18.69
N PRO A 296 -5.11 -20.44 19.58
CA PRO A 296 -6.49 -20.90 19.52
C PRO A 296 -7.39 -19.67 19.56
N LEU A 297 -8.50 -19.67 18.81
CA LEU A 297 -9.59 -18.72 18.99
C LEU A 297 -10.01 -18.75 20.47
N THR A 298 -9.43 -17.89 21.29
CA THR A 298 -9.92 -17.65 22.63
C THR A 298 -11.28 -17.01 22.43
N LYS A 299 -12.32 -17.70 22.89
CA LYS A 299 -13.64 -17.11 23.04
C LYS A 299 -13.46 -15.74 23.67
N HIS A 300 -13.88 -14.69 22.97
CA HIS A 300 -14.19 -13.45 23.63
C HIS A 300 -15.34 -13.76 24.58
N ASP A 301 -15.05 -13.71 25.88
CA ASP A 301 -16.09 -13.72 26.91
C ASP A 301 -16.92 -12.43 26.79
N GLU A 302 -18.23 -12.59 26.93
CA GLU A 302 -19.29 -11.57 26.89
C GLU A 302 -19.10 -10.45 27.93
#